data_AF-A0AAJ2E5B3-F1
#
_entry.id   AF-A0AAJ2E5B3-F1
#
_cell.length_a   1.000
_cell.length_b   1.000
_cell.length_c   1.000
_cell.angle_alpha   90.00
_cell.angle_beta   90.00
_cell.angle_gamma   90.00
#
_symmetry.space_group_name_H-M   'P 1'
#
loop_
_entity.id
_entity.type
_entity.pdbx_description
1 polymer ?
#
loop_
_entity_poly.entity_id
_entity_poly.type
_entity_poly.pdbx_seq_one_letter_code
_entity_poly.pdbx_strand_id
1 'polypeptide(L)'
;EASIAPAGTAAYIDEAYSLIKAGLVPGLSIGFRPIDAEFDRSTGGFLIKACELFEISAVTIPASADAAIQTIKSHDSAHGAMPVVRLSASRPKETDMTIAERLKAVATRRAAHLERRKA
;
A
#
# COMPACT_ATOMS: atom_id res chain seq x y z
N GLU A 1 -10.85 0.17 -14.16
CA GLU A 1 -10.16 0.26 -12.86
C GLU A 1 -11.18 0.55 -11.77
N ALA A 2 -10.88 0.20 -10.51
CA ALA A 2 -11.78 0.43 -9.38
C ALA A 2 -11.55 1.84 -8.80
N SER A 3 -12.61 2.64 -8.71
CA SER A 3 -12.61 3.94 -8.04
C SER A 3 -13.48 3.89 -6.78
N ILE A 4 -13.18 4.75 -5.82
CA ILE A 4 -14.06 4.95 -4.67
C ILE A 4 -15.32 5.65 -5.16
N ALA A 5 -16.48 5.18 -4.73
CA ALA A 5 -17.75 5.78 -5.12
C ALA A 5 -17.83 7.24 -4.66
N PRO A 6 -18.51 8.14 -5.40
CA PRO A 6 -18.74 9.51 -4.97
C PRO A 6 -19.41 9.57 -3.59
N ALA A 7 -19.08 10.60 -2.82
CA ALA A 7 -19.73 10.82 -1.53
C ALA A 7 -21.26 10.91 -1.70
N GLY A 8 -22.02 10.29 -0.79
CA GLY A 8 -23.48 10.22 -0.87
C GLY A 8 -24.02 9.10 -1.75
N THR A 9 -23.17 8.26 -2.37
CA THR A 9 -23.63 7.08 -3.13
C THR A 9 -24.41 6.12 -2.23
N ALA A 10 -23.91 5.87 -1.02
CA ALA A 10 -24.60 5.13 0.02
C ALA A 10 -23.97 5.45 1.37
N ALA A 11 -24.82 5.62 2.40
CA ALA A 11 -24.36 6.00 3.75
C ALA A 11 -23.27 5.08 4.31
N TYR A 12 -23.39 3.76 4.06
CA TYR A 12 -22.42 2.78 4.54
C TYR A 12 -21.04 2.93 3.87
N ILE A 13 -20.97 3.38 2.61
CA ILE A 13 -19.70 3.60 1.91
C ILE A 13 -18.98 4.80 2.51
N ASP A 14 -19.72 5.88 2.76
CA ASP A 14 -19.19 7.10 3.34
C ASP A 14 -18.67 6.86 4.77
N GLU A 15 -19.43 6.08 5.56
CA GLU A 15 -19.02 5.65 6.89
C GLU A 15 -17.74 4.79 6.83
N ALA A 16 -17.76 3.70 6.06
CA ALA A 16 -16.62 2.80 5.95
C ALA A 16 -15.36 3.55 5.47
N TYR A 17 -15.50 4.43 4.47
CA TYR A 17 -14.39 5.22 3.97
C TYR A 17 -13.85 6.21 5.01
N SER A 18 -14.72 6.82 5.80
CA SER A 18 -14.32 7.70 6.90
C SER A 18 -13.58 6.95 8.00
N LEU A 19 -14.03 5.73 8.34
CA LEU A 19 -13.36 4.87 9.33
C LEU A 19 -11.96 4.43 8.85
N ILE A 20 -11.81 4.11 7.57
CA ILE A 20 -10.51 3.79 6.96
C ILE A 20 -9.58 5.00 7.01
N LYS A 21 -10.06 6.19 6.61
CA LYS A 21 -9.25 7.43 6.68
C LYS A 21 -8.83 7.80 8.10
N ALA A 22 -9.71 7.54 9.08
CA ALA A 22 -9.42 7.79 10.49
C ALA A 22 -8.44 6.76 11.09
N GLY A 23 -8.09 5.70 10.34
CA GLY A 23 -7.23 4.62 10.82
C GLY A 23 -7.93 3.64 11.78
N LEU A 24 -9.24 3.75 11.94
CA LEU A 24 -10.03 2.85 12.80
C LEU A 24 -10.24 1.48 12.13
N VAL A 25 -10.20 1.44 10.79
CA VAL A 25 -10.17 0.23 9.98
C VAL A 25 -8.82 0.23 9.23
N PRO A 26 -7.74 -0.25 9.85
CA PRO A 26 -6.39 -0.07 9.33
C PRO A 26 -5.92 -1.21 8.44
N GLY A 27 -6.65 -2.33 8.34
CA GLY A 27 -6.16 -3.56 7.72
C GLY A 27 -7.07 -4.12 6.63
N LEU A 28 -6.56 -5.16 5.97
CA LEU A 28 -7.28 -5.93 4.97
C LEU A 28 -7.34 -7.42 5.36
N SER A 29 -8.47 -8.04 5.07
CA SER A 29 -8.63 -9.49 5.04
C SER A 29 -8.68 -9.94 3.57
N ILE A 30 -8.07 -11.09 3.30
CA ILE A 30 -7.89 -11.62 1.96
C ILE A 30 -8.47 -13.03 1.94
N GLY A 31 -9.64 -13.19 1.32
CA GLY A 31 -10.21 -14.49 1.03
C GLY A 31 -9.58 -15.06 -0.23
N PHE A 32 -8.87 -16.18 -0.11
CA PHE A 32 -8.23 -16.85 -1.23
C PHE A 32 -8.31 -18.37 -1.09
N ARG A 33 -8.18 -19.07 -2.22
CA ARG A 33 -8.10 -20.53 -2.28
C ARG A 33 -6.71 -20.95 -2.77
N PRO A 34 -5.95 -21.74 -2.00
CA PRO A 34 -4.71 -22.32 -2.49
C PRO A 34 -4.97 -23.24 -3.69
N ILE A 35 -4.19 -23.07 -4.76
CA ILE A 35 -4.13 -23.99 -5.91
C ILE A 35 -2.93 -24.92 -5.74
N ASP A 36 -1.80 -24.35 -5.35
CA ASP A 36 -0.54 -25.06 -5.07
C ASP A 36 -0.01 -24.60 -3.71
N ALA A 37 0.09 -25.54 -2.77
CA ALA A 37 0.59 -25.30 -1.43
C ALA A 37 1.31 -26.54 -0.89
N GLU A 38 2.42 -26.31 -0.20
CA GLU A 38 3.22 -27.36 0.44
C GLU A 38 3.25 -27.14 1.94
N PHE A 39 3.04 -28.21 2.73
CA PHE A 39 3.14 -28.12 4.17
C PHE A 39 4.61 -28.11 4.59
N ASP A 40 5.03 -27.03 5.26
CA ASP A 40 6.36 -26.88 5.82
C ASP A 40 6.34 -27.25 7.30
N ARG A 41 6.93 -28.40 7.62
CA ARG A 41 7.03 -28.91 8.99
C ARG A 41 7.89 -28.02 9.90
N SER A 42 8.79 -27.21 9.35
CA SER A 42 9.67 -26.36 10.16
C SER A 42 8.93 -25.13 10.71
N THR A 43 8.02 -24.57 9.93
CA THR A 43 7.17 -23.44 10.33
C THR A 43 5.82 -23.87 10.87
N GLY A 44 5.40 -25.11 10.62
CA GLY A 44 4.09 -25.65 11.00
C GLY A 44 2.95 -25.08 10.14
N GLY A 45 3.26 -24.46 9.01
CA GLY A 45 2.31 -23.81 8.12
C GLY A 45 2.37 -24.32 6.68
N PHE A 46 1.57 -23.72 5.81
CA PHE A 46 1.60 -23.98 4.37
C PHE A 46 2.35 -22.87 3.64
N LEU A 47 3.31 -23.25 2.81
CA LEU A 47 3.87 -22.38 1.78
C LEU A 47 2.94 -22.43 0.56
N ILE A 48 2.20 -21.35 0.33
CA ILE A 48 1.29 -21.23 -0.81
C ILE A 48 2.07 -20.64 -2.00
N LYS A 49 2.25 -21.44 -3.06
CA LYS A 49 2.97 -21.05 -4.29
C LYS A 49 2.04 -20.41 -5.31
N ALA A 50 0.78 -20.86 -5.36
CA ALA A 50 -0.25 -20.29 -6.21
C ALA A 50 -1.60 -20.29 -5.49
N CYS A 51 -2.36 -19.22 -5.66
CA CYS A 51 -3.72 -19.12 -5.15
C CYS A 51 -4.63 -18.35 -6.11
N GLU A 52 -5.92 -18.63 -6.00
CA GLU A 52 -6.97 -17.78 -6.56
C GLU A 52 -7.41 -16.78 -5.49
N LEU A 53 -7.43 -15.51 -5.87
CA LEU A 53 -7.95 -14.44 -5.04
C LEU A 53 -9.47 -14.33 -5.24
N PHE A 54 -10.25 -14.44 -4.17
CA PHE A 54 -11.71 -14.39 -4.22
C PHE A 54 -12.23 -13.02 -3.81
N GLU A 55 -11.74 -12.50 -2.68
CA GLU A 55 -12.22 -11.23 -2.13
C GLU A 55 -11.12 -10.52 -1.34
N ILE A 56 -11.32 -9.22 -1.19
CA ILE A 56 -10.58 -8.39 -0.25
C ILE A 56 -11.59 -7.53 0.49
N SER A 57 -11.49 -7.51 1.82
CA SER A 57 -12.36 -6.74 2.71
C SER A 57 -11.54 -5.88 3.67
N ALA A 58 -12.06 -4.70 4.03
CA ALA A 58 -11.43 -3.84 5.02
C ALA A 58 -11.80 -4.31 6.43
N VAL A 59 -10.79 -4.49 7.29
CA VAL A 59 -10.96 -5.05 8.64
C VAL A 59 -10.20 -4.24 9.69
N THR A 60 -10.67 -4.30 10.93
CA THR A 60 -10.05 -3.62 12.07
C THR A 60 -8.80 -4.35 12.58
N ILE A 61 -8.78 -5.68 12.48
CA ILE A 61 -7.69 -6.54 12.95
C ILE A 61 -7.33 -7.51 11.83
N PRO A 62 -6.21 -7.29 11.11
CA PRO A 62 -5.74 -8.22 10.10
C PRO A 62 -5.00 -9.39 10.75
N ALA A 63 -5.08 -10.58 10.13
CA ALA A 63 -4.32 -11.76 10.57
C ALA A 63 -2.80 -11.60 10.33
N SER A 64 -2.42 -10.81 9.32
CA SER A 64 -1.03 -10.44 9.05
C SER A 64 -0.82 -8.94 9.29
N ALA A 65 0.22 -8.58 10.03
CA ALA A 65 0.56 -7.18 10.31
C ALA A 65 0.92 -6.39 9.04
N ASP A 66 1.41 -7.09 8.00
CA ASP A 66 1.77 -6.47 6.71
C ASP A 66 0.55 -6.14 5.84
N ALA A 67 -0.63 -6.68 6.16
CA ALA A 67 -1.89 -6.38 5.48
C ALA A 67 -2.51 -5.06 5.97
N ALA A 68 -1.68 -4.02 6.11
CA ALA A 68 -2.06 -2.70 6.58
C ALA A 68 -2.29 -1.71 5.43
N ILE A 69 -3.31 -0.86 5.57
CA ILE A 69 -3.62 0.23 4.64
C ILE A 69 -2.66 1.40 4.94
N GLN A 70 -1.63 1.56 4.10
CA GLN A 70 -0.63 2.62 4.27
C GLN A 70 -1.02 3.93 3.60
N THR A 71 -1.59 3.85 2.40
CA THR A 71 -1.94 5.02 1.60
C THR A 71 -3.24 4.78 0.85
N ILE A 72 -4.12 5.77 0.88
CA ILE A 72 -5.34 5.81 0.07
C ILE A 72 -5.06 6.73 -1.11
N LYS A 73 -5.11 6.19 -2.33
CA LYS A 73 -4.86 6.97 -3.56
C LYS A 73 -6.18 7.20 -4.28
N SER A 74 -6.39 8.42 -4.76
CA SER A 74 -7.42 8.71 -5.74
C SER A 74 -6.80 8.70 -7.13
N HIS A 75 -7.38 7.93 -8.05
CA HIS A 75 -7.05 8.08 -9.47
C HIS A 75 -7.74 9.35 -9.96
N ASP A 76 -6.97 10.41 -10.21
CA ASP A 76 -7.48 11.61 -10.85
C ASP A 76 -7.45 11.39 -12.37
N SER A 77 -8.60 11.08 -12.95
CA SER A 77 -8.73 10.84 -14.39
C SER A 77 -8.38 12.07 -15.24
N ALA A 78 -8.23 13.25 -14.64
CA ALA A 78 -7.77 14.47 -15.31
C ALA A 78 -6.24 14.54 -15.49
N HIS A 79 -5.48 13.73 -14.77
CA HIS A 79 -4.02 13.67 -14.88
C HIS A 79 -3.60 12.55 -15.83
N GLY A 80 -3.66 12.84 -17.13
CA GLY A 80 -3.10 11.98 -18.17
C GLY A 80 -1.65 11.58 -17.84
N ALA A 81 -1.39 10.27 -17.85
CA ALA A 81 -0.06 9.67 -17.88
C ALA A 81 0.97 10.25 -16.90
N MET A 82 0.71 10.20 -15.59
CA MET A 82 1.83 10.19 -14.63
C MET A 82 2.61 8.88 -14.84
N PRO A 83 3.95 8.92 -15.02
CA PRO A 83 4.72 7.70 -15.19
C PRO A 83 4.59 6.88 -13.91
N VAL A 84 4.06 5.66 -14.03
CA VAL A 84 4.16 4.66 -12.97
C VAL A 84 5.64 4.51 -12.66
N VAL A 85 6.09 5.03 -11.51
CA VAL A 85 7.43 4.77 -11.02
C VAL A 85 7.47 3.29 -10.64
N ARG A 86 7.85 2.44 -11.60
CA ARG A 86 8.33 1.11 -11.27
C ARG A 86 9.57 1.32 -10.42
N LEU A 87 9.55 0.89 -9.16
CA LEU A 87 10.78 0.72 -8.38
C LEU A 87 11.58 -0.43 -8.98
N SER A 88 12.19 -0.20 -10.14
CA SER A 88 13.19 -1.09 -10.75
C SER A 88 14.56 -0.42 -10.84
N ALA A 89 14.80 0.60 -10.01
CA ALA A 89 16.15 1.06 -9.73
C ALA A 89 16.61 0.34 -8.46
N SER A 90 17.63 -0.50 -8.59
CA SER A 90 18.40 -0.97 -7.43
C SER A 90 18.73 0.24 -6.57
N ARG A 91 18.19 0.29 -5.35
CA ARG A 91 18.60 1.26 -4.36
C ARG A 91 20.11 1.06 -4.19
N PRO A 92 20.97 2.08 -4.40
CA PRO A 92 22.37 1.95 -4.03
C PRO A 92 22.41 1.50 -2.57
N LYS A 93 23.15 0.43 -2.27
CA LYS A 93 23.27 -0.05 -0.89
C LYS A 93 23.71 1.13 -0.05
N GLU A 94 22.94 1.38 1.01
CA GLU A 94 23.10 2.52 1.92
C GLU A 94 24.51 2.59 2.54
N THR A 95 25.28 1.50 2.45
CA THR A 95 26.64 1.33 2.95
C THR A 95 27.73 2.07 2.18
N ASP A 96 27.50 2.57 0.95
CA ASP A 96 28.56 3.21 0.14
C ASP A 96 28.56 4.74 0.14
N MET A 97 27.61 5.40 0.81
CA MET A 97 27.56 6.88 0.84
C MET A 97 28.26 7.47 2.06
N THR A 98 29.08 8.48 1.82
CA THR A 98 29.65 9.33 2.87
C THR A 98 28.55 10.13 3.58
N ILE A 99 28.81 10.58 4.80
CA ILE A 99 27.85 11.36 5.60
C ILE A 99 27.44 12.66 4.88
N ALA A 100 28.36 13.30 4.17
CA ALA A 100 28.10 14.53 3.41
C ALA A 100 27.09 14.30 2.27
N GLU A 101 27.20 13.17 1.56
CA GLU A 101 26.27 12.80 0.48
C GLU A 101 24.88 12.48 1.01
N ARG A 102 24.80 11.84 2.19
CA ARG A 102 23.53 11.57 2.87
C ARG A 102 22.80 12.85 3.27
N LEU A 103 23.50 13.83 3.84
CA LEU A 103 22.91 15.12 4.23
C LEU A 103 22.37 15.89 3.01
N LYS A 104 23.14 15.90 1.92
CA LYS A 104 22.72 16.56 0.68
C LYS A 104 21.47 15.90 0.09
N ALA A 105 21.42 14.56 0.04
CA ALA A 105 20.27 13.83 -0.45
C ALA A 105 18.99 14.07 0.39
N VAL A 106 19.13 14.16 1.71
CA VAL A 106 18.01 14.46 2.62
C VAL A 106 17.51 15.90 2.43
N ALA A 107 18.43 16.86 2.27
CA ALA A 107 18.07 18.25 2.03
C ALA A 107 17.29 18.43 0.72
N THR A 108 17.74 17.79 -0.37
CA THR A 108 17.05 17.84 -1.67
C THR A 108 15.66 17.20 -1.61
N ARG A 109 15.51 16.06 -0.90
CA ARG A 109 14.20 15.42 -0.70
C ARG A 109 13.24 16.28 0.12
N ARG A 110 13.73 16.93 1.18
CA ARG A 110 12.92 17.86 1.98
C ARG A 110 12.46 19.06 1.16
N ALA A 111 13.33 19.65 0.34
CA ALA A 111 12.96 20.75 -0.55
C ALA A 111 11.87 20.33 -1.54
N ALA A 112 12.04 19.18 -2.21
CA ALA A 112 11.04 18.64 -3.13
C ALA A 112 9.69 18.34 -2.43
N HIS A 113 9.73 17.86 -1.18
CA HIS A 113 8.52 17.60 -0.40
C HIS A 113 7.82 18.90 0.04
N LEU A 114 8.57 19.94 0.41
CA LEU A 114 8.01 21.25 0.74
C LEU A 114 7.33 21.90 -0.48
N GLU A 115 7.95 21.83 -1.65
CA GLU A 115 7.36 22.41 -2.86
C GLU A 115 6.08 21.66 -3.27
N ARG A 116 6.02 20.34 -3.07
CA ARG A 116 4.78 19.55 -3.24
C ARG A 116 3.70 19.82 -2.20
N ARG A 117 4.02 20.43 -1.06
CA ARG A 117 3.03 20.81 -0.02
C ARG A 117 2.46 22.22 -0.24
N LYS A 118 3.12 23.03 -1.07
CA LYS A 118 2.69 24.39 -1.41
C LYS A 118 1.84 24.44 -2.69
N ALA A 119 2.01 23.47 -3.58
CA ALA A 119 1.12 23.21 -4.70
C ALA A 119 -0.10 22.40 -4.24
#